data_AF-A0A3B9TB58-F1
#
_entry.id   AF-A0A3B9TB58-F1
#
_cell.length_a   1.000
_cell.length_b   1.000
_cell.length_c   1.000
_cell.angle_alpha   90.00
_cell.angle_beta   90.00
_cell.angle_gamma   90.00
#
_symmetry.space_group_name_H-M   'P 1'
#
loop_
_entity.id
_entity.type
_entity.pdbx_description
1 polymer ?
#
loop_
_entity_poly.entity_id
_entity_poly.type
_entity_poly.pdbx_seq_one_letter_code
_entity_poly.pdbx_strand_id
1 'polypeptide(L)'
;MADPLKENKVNIELSDEIAEGIYSNLAIITHSHAEFVLDFIKMMPGVPKAKVKSRIILTPEHAKRLYKALADNVKKFEAVNGPIKESPSDGGIPFTMGGPTAQA
;
A
#
# COMPACT_ATOMS: atom_id res chain seq x y z
N MET A 1 -22.74 6.76 -38.30
CA MET A 1 -22.73 6.71 -36.83
C MET A 1 -21.50 5.91 -36.44
N ALA A 2 -20.51 6.54 -35.81
CA ALA A 2 -19.27 5.88 -35.39
C ALA A 2 -19.41 5.50 -33.91
N ASP A 3 -19.30 4.22 -33.59
CA ASP A 3 -19.38 3.69 -32.23
C ASP A 3 -18.20 4.22 -31.38
N PRO A 4 -18.44 5.00 -30.31
CA PRO A 4 -17.39 5.48 -29.46
C PRO A 4 -17.04 4.42 -28.40
N LEU A 5 -15.74 4.21 -28.20
CA LEU A 5 -15.13 3.52 -27.05
C LEU A 5 -15.22 1.98 -27.08
N LYS A 6 -14.41 1.35 -27.94
CA LYS A 6 -13.75 0.10 -27.53
C LYS A 6 -12.84 0.45 -26.35
N GLU A 7 -13.36 0.34 -25.13
CA GLU A 7 -12.55 0.34 -23.92
C GLU A 7 -11.42 -0.66 -24.13
N ASN A 8 -10.18 -0.15 -24.14
CA ASN A 8 -8.99 -0.99 -24.12
C ASN A 8 -9.01 -1.77 -22.80
N LYS A 9 -9.63 -2.95 -22.82
CA LYS A 9 -9.52 -3.94 -21.76
C LYS A 9 -8.08 -4.40 -21.78
N VAL A 10 -7.24 -3.73 -21.00
CA VAL A 10 -5.88 -4.18 -20.72
C VAL A 10 -6.03 -5.53 -20.05
N ASN A 11 -5.58 -6.59 -20.73
CA ASN A 11 -5.51 -7.90 -20.12
C ASN A 11 -4.34 -7.88 -19.14
N ILE A 12 -4.64 -7.85 -17.85
CA ILE A 12 -3.63 -7.87 -16.80
C ILE A 12 -3.31 -9.35 -16.55
N GLU A 13 -2.11 -9.78 -16.94
CA GLU A 13 -1.63 -11.12 -16.61
C GLU A 13 -1.20 -11.18 -15.14
N LEU A 14 -1.70 -12.17 -14.42
CA LEU A 14 -1.33 -12.46 -13.05
C LEU A 14 -0.65 -13.84 -13.03
N SER A 15 0.65 -13.87 -12.77
CA SER A 15 1.36 -15.14 -12.61
C SER A 15 0.94 -15.83 -11.33
N ASP A 16 1.01 -17.17 -11.31
CA ASP A 16 0.66 -17.98 -10.14
C ASP A 16 1.45 -17.55 -8.89
N GLU A 17 2.75 -17.21 -9.06
CA GLU A 17 3.61 -16.73 -7.98
C GLU A 17 3.10 -15.42 -7.35
N ILE A 18 2.62 -14.47 -8.16
CA ILE A 18 2.10 -13.19 -7.66
C ILE A 18 0.68 -13.37 -7.12
N ALA A 19 -0.09 -14.32 -7.64
CA ALA A 19 -1.45 -14.63 -7.21
C ALA A 19 -1.52 -15.10 -5.74
N GLU A 20 -0.48 -15.78 -5.24
CA GLU A 20 -0.40 -16.18 -3.83
C GLU A 20 -0.39 -14.99 -2.86
N GLY A 21 0.11 -13.84 -3.32
CA GLY A 21 0.22 -12.62 -2.53
C GLY A 21 1.29 -12.69 -1.44
N ILE A 22 1.57 -11.53 -0.85
CA ILE A 22 2.58 -11.38 0.21
C ILE A 22 1.91 -10.78 1.44
N TYR A 23 1.90 -11.53 2.54
CA TYR A 23 1.37 -11.03 3.81
C TYR A 23 2.28 -9.95 4.43
N SER A 24 1.66 -8.85 4.84
CA SER A 24 2.26 -7.76 5.64
C SER A 24 1.29 -7.28 6.71
N ASN A 25 1.81 -6.90 7.87
CA ASN A 25 1.04 -6.34 8.98
C ASN A 25 1.50 -4.93 9.38
N LEU A 26 2.42 -4.34 8.62
CA LEU A 26 2.85 -2.95 8.76
C LEU A 26 3.13 -2.39 7.36
N ALA A 27 2.73 -1.14 7.13
CA ALA A 27 3.12 -0.37 5.96
C ALA A 27 3.79 0.94 6.43
N ILE A 28 4.97 1.24 5.88
CA ILE A 28 5.64 2.52 6.08
C ILE A 28 5.62 3.27 4.76
N ILE A 29 5.19 4.53 4.80
CA ILE A 29 5.12 5.39 3.62
C ILE A 29 6.10 6.54 3.82
N THR A 30 7.08 6.64 2.93
CA THR A 30 7.96 7.81 2.81
C THR A 30 7.75 8.44 1.43
N HIS A 31 8.09 9.71 1.29
CA HIS A 31 7.91 10.39 0.01
C HIS A 31 8.91 11.52 -0.20
N SER A 32 8.97 11.97 -1.45
CA SER A 32 9.63 13.18 -1.91
C SER A 32 8.71 13.86 -2.93
N HIS A 33 9.16 14.97 -3.52
CA HIS A 33 8.43 15.60 -4.63
C HIS A 33 8.29 14.69 -5.86
N ALA A 34 9.21 13.74 -6.05
CA ALA A 34 9.22 12.88 -7.24
C ALA A 34 8.45 11.56 -7.03
N GLU A 35 8.50 11.00 -5.82
CA GLU A 35 8.07 9.63 -5.58
C GLU A 35 7.51 9.41 -4.16
N PHE A 36 6.59 8.47 -4.05
CA PHE A 36 6.12 7.84 -2.83
C PHE A 36 6.66 6.42 -2.78
N VAL A 37 7.26 6.04 -1.66
CA VAL A 37 7.79 4.70 -1.41
C VAL A 37 6.94 4.05 -0.33
N LEU A 38 6.29 2.94 -0.68
CA LEU A 38 5.47 2.14 0.22
C LEU A 38 6.21 0.85 0.54
N ASP A 39 6.67 0.74 1.79
CA ASP A 39 7.33 -0.46 2.31
C ASP A 39 6.34 -1.30 3.11
N PHE A 40 6.05 -2.50 2.60
CA PHE A 40 5.22 -3.48 3.29
C PHE A 40 6.10 -4.42 4.09
N ILE A 41 5.89 -4.47 5.40
CA ILE A 41 6.76 -5.12 6.37
C ILE A 41 5.98 -6.24 7.07
N LYS A 42 6.67 -7.35 7.33
CA LYS A 42 6.20 -8.41 8.21
C LYS A 42 6.97 -8.37 9.53
N MET A 43 6.26 -8.04 10.61
CA MET A 43 6.76 -8.12 11.97
C MET A 43 6.18 -9.35 12.67
N MET A 44 7.05 -10.16 13.28
CA MET A 44 6.66 -11.35 14.03
C MET A 44 7.01 -11.14 15.52
N PRO A 45 6.12 -11.52 16.46
CA PRO A 45 6.45 -11.48 17.89
C PRO A 45 7.73 -12.26 18.19
N GLY A 46 8.60 -11.71 19.03
CA GLY A 46 9.86 -12.34 19.43
C GLY A 46 10.98 -12.30 18.38
N VAL A 47 10.76 -11.73 17.21
CA VAL A 47 11.82 -11.52 16.20
C VAL A 47 12.28 -10.06 16.22
N PRO A 48 13.54 -9.78 16.57
CA PRO A 48 14.02 -8.41 16.79
C PRO A 48 14.25 -7.62 15.48
N LYS A 49 14.19 -8.29 14.32
CA LYS A 49 14.40 -7.66 13.01
C LYS A 49 13.16 -7.83 12.15
N ALA A 50 12.51 -6.72 11.84
CA ALA A 50 11.49 -6.67 10.82
C ALA A 50 12.12 -6.80 9.42
N LYS A 51 11.44 -7.47 8.49
CA LYS A 51 11.88 -7.57 7.08
C LYS A 51 10.87 -6.89 6.18
N VAL A 52 11.35 -6.04 5.28
CA VAL A 52 10.55 -5.55 4.14
C VAL A 52 10.26 -6.75 3.24
N LYS A 53 8.97 -6.93 2.95
CA LYS A 53 8.45 -8.03 2.15
C LYS A 53 8.14 -7.60 0.73
N SER A 54 7.75 -6.35 0.53
CA SER A 54 7.58 -5.72 -0.78
C SER A 54 7.80 -4.22 -0.66
N ARG A 55 8.30 -3.61 -1.75
CA ARG A 55 8.43 -2.15 -1.90
C ARG A 55 7.76 -1.75 -3.21
N ILE A 56 6.84 -0.82 -3.13
CA ILE A 56 6.19 -0.22 -4.31
C ILE A 56 6.54 1.26 -4.35
N ILE A 57 7.03 1.72 -5.50
CA ILE A 57 7.37 3.12 -5.74
C ILE A 57 6.33 3.70 -6.70
N LEU A 58 5.71 4.81 -6.31
CA LEU A 58 4.65 5.46 -7.07
C LEU A 58 5.01 6.92 -7.31
N THR A 59 4.57 7.47 -8.45
CA THR A 59 4.54 8.92 -8.59
C THR A 59 3.45 9.52 -7.68
N PRO A 60 3.55 10.81 -7.28
CA PRO A 60 2.56 11.45 -6.42
C PRO A 60 1.12 11.35 -6.94
N GLU A 61 0.93 11.40 -8.26
CA GLU A 61 -0.39 11.25 -8.87
C GLU A 61 -0.96 9.85 -8.65
N HIS A 62 -0.16 8.80 -8.85
CA HIS A 62 -0.60 7.41 -8.67
C HIS A 62 -0.81 7.08 -7.19
N ALA A 63 0.01 7.62 -6.29
CA ALA A 63 -0.22 7.52 -4.85
C ALA A 63 -1.57 8.13 -4.44
N LYS A 64 -1.89 9.32 -4.96
CA LYS A 64 -3.19 9.97 -4.71
C LYS A 64 -4.37 9.18 -5.27
N ARG A 65 -4.22 8.57 -6.45
CA ARG A 65 -5.25 7.69 -7.04
C ARG A 65 -5.44 6.43 -6.19
N LEU A 66 -4.35 5.80 -5.74
CA LEU A 66 -4.38 4.64 -4.86
C LEU A 66 -5.09 4.95 -3.54
N TYR A 67 -4.75 6.06 -2.88
CA TYR A 67 -5.38 6.48 -1.63
C TYR A 67 -6.90 6.61 -1.76
N LYS A 68 -7.38 7.29 -2.81
CA LYS A 68 -8.82 7.45 -3.04
C LYS A 68 -9.51 6.10 -3.25
N ALA A 69 -8.96 5.27 -4.13
CA ALA A 69 -9.52 3.95 -4.41
C ALA A 69 -9.53 3.06 -3.15
N LEU A 70 -8.45 3.08 -2.36
CA LEU A 70 -8.36 2.31 -1.13
C LEU A 70 -9.39 2.80 -0.10
N ALA A 71 -9.50 4.11 0.12
CA ALA A 71 -10.47 4.70 1.05
C ALA A 71 -11.92 4.33 0.68
N ASP A 72 -12.27 4.40 -0.61
CA ASP A 72 -13.59 4.01 -1.10
C ASP A 72 -13.88 2.52 -0.88
N ASN A 73 -12.89 1.64 -1.08
CA ASN A 73 -13.04 0.20 -0.86
C ASN A 73 -13.14 -0.15 0.62
N VAL A 74 -12.35 0.49 1.49
CA VAL A 74 -12.46 0.33 2.95
C VAL A 74 -13.85 0.74 3.42
N LYS A 75 -14.34 1.91 2.98
CA LYS A 75 -15.69 2.38 3.34
C LYS A 75 -16.78 1.39 2.92
N LYS A 76 -16.68 0.82 1.73
CA LYS A 76 -17.62 -0.22 1.25
C LYS A 76 -17.54 -1.50 2.09
N PHE A 77 -16.34 -1.91 2.46
CA PHE A 77 -16.14 -3.08 3.33
C PHE A 77 -16.78 -2.84 4.71
N GLU A 78 -16.54 -1.69 5.33
CA GLU A 78 -17.08 -1.35 6.64
C GLU A 78 -18.60 -1.21 6.66
N ALA A 79 -19.19 -0.73 5.56
CA ALA A 79 -20.65 -0.66 5.42
C ALA A 79 -21.34 -2.04 5.52
N VAL A 80 -20.63 -3.11 5.19
CA VAL A 80 -21.15 -4.50 5.23
C VAL A 80 -20.70 -5.24 6.49
N ASN A 81 -19.47 -5.01 6.96
CA ASN A 81 -18.84 -5.80 8.02
C ASN A 81 -18.77 -5.07 9.37
N GLY A 82 -19.21 -3.80 9.42
CA GLY A 82 -19.00 -2.92 10.55
C GLY A 82 -17.63 -2.22 10.51
N PRO A 83 -17.42 -1.22 11.39
CA PRO A 83 -16.19 -0.44 11.40
C PRO A 83 -14.97 -1.28 11.77
N ILE A 84 -13.85 -1.05 11.08
CA ILE A 84 -12.56 -1.61 11.41
C ILE A 84 -12.11 -1.00 12.73
N LYS A 85 -11.73 -1.85 13.69
CA LYS A 85 -11.22 -1.40 14.98
C LYS A 85 -9.77 -0.94 14.83
N GLU A 86 -9.52 0.33 15.07
CA GLU A 86 -8.17 0.87 15.16
C GLU A 86 -7.50 0.35 16.44
N SER A 87 -6.37 -0.33 16.31
CA SER A 87 -5.56 -0.71 17.47
C SER A 87 -4.69 0.49 17.85
N PRO A 88 -4.67 0.92 19.13
CA PRO A 88 -3.90 2.10 19.56
C PRO A 88 -2.37 1.94 19.39
N SER A 89 -1.88 0.76 19.00
CA SER A 89 -0.47 0.44 18.81
C SER A 89 0.11 0.74 17.42
N ASP A 90 -0.71 1.13 16.43
CA ASP A 90 -0.22 1.45 15.07
C ASP A 90 0.26 2.91 14.93
N GLY A 91 0.07 3.73 15.97
CA GLY A 91 0.53 5.11 16.07
C GLY A 91 2.02 5.24 16.43
N GLY A 92 2.91 4.88 15.50
CA GLY A 92 4.27 5.41 15.44
C GLY A 92 5.24 4.90 16.50
N ILE A 93 5.76 3.68 16.32
CA ILE A 93 7.11 3.39 16.83
C ILE A 93 8.08 4.20 15.96
N PRO A 94 8.88 5.13 16.53
CA PRO A 94 9.88 5.85 15.76
C PRO A 94 11.00 4.88 15.34
N PHE A 95 10.84 4.26 14.18
CA PHE A 95 11.90 3.47 13.56
C PHE A 95 12.87 4.43 12.86
N THR A 96 14.02 4.67 13.48
CA THR A 96 15.15 5.37 12.81
C THR A 96 15.71 4.45 11.73
N MET A 97 15.23 4.58 10.49
CA MET A 97 15.79 3.90 9.33
C MET A 97 17.08 4.63 8.93
N GLY A 98 18.24 3.98 9.07
CA GLY A 98 19.57 4.59 8.89
C GLY A 98 19.97 4.87 7.43
N GLY A 99 19.22 5.73 6.74
CA GLY A 99 19.53 6.27 5.41
C GLY A 99 19.23 7.78 5.36
N PRO A 100 19.77 8.54 4.38
CA PRO A 100 19.62 9.99 4.35
C PRO A 100 18.14 10.37 4.40
N THR A 101 17.82 11.25 5.34
CA THR A 101 16.52 11.89 5.52
C THR A 101 16.14 12.59 4.21
N ALA A 102 15.35 11.92 3.37
CA ALA A 102 14.52 12.62 2.41
C ALA A 102 13.53 13.45 3.22
N GLN A 103 13.67 14.78 3.11
CA GLN A 103 13.03 15.77 3.97
C GLN A 103 11.50 15.71 3.84
N ALA A 104 10.88 15.83 5.01
CA ALA A 104 9.49 16.19 5.38
C ALA A 104 8.40 16.19 4.28
#